data_AF-A0A9J6GRP0-F1
#
_entry.id   AF-A0A9J6GRP0-F1
#
_cell.length_a   1.000
_cell.length_b   1.000
_cell.length_c   1.000
_cell.angle_alpha   90.00
_cell.angle_beta   90.00
_cell.angle_gamma   90.00
#
_symmetry.space_group_name_H-M   'P 1'
#
loop_
_entity.id
_entity.type
_entity.pdbx_description
1 polymer ?
#
loop_
_entity_poly.entity_id
_entity_poly.type
_entity_poly.pdbx_seq_one_letter_code
_entity_poly.pdbx_strand_id
1 'polypeptide(L)'
;MDASGESCFKEVAESNRSLLAMPLSNAKLKRAFSQMNLVKSRFRKRIRNETLSAILHARHGLRLRGVCCRDFQKTAKIMQLFNAKNT
;
A
#
# COMPACT_ATOMS: atom_id res chain seq x y z
N MET A 1 -24.44 22.11 -6.15
CA MET A 1 -25.53 21.25 -6.62
C MET A 1 -26.31 22.07 -7.62
N ASP A 2 -26.64 21.50 -8.76
CA ASP A 2 -27.55 22.13 -9.72
C ASP A 2 -28.99 22.07 -9.17
N ALA A 3 -29.90 22.83 -9.79
CA ALA A 3 -31.28 22.96 -9.35
C ALA A 3 -32.08 21.63 -9.39
N SER A 4 -31.53 20.59 -10.02
CA SER A 4 -32.06 19.22 -10.12
C SER A 4 -31.49 18.25 -9.08
N GLY A 5 -30.54 18.66 -8.24
CA GLY A 5 -29.95 17.80 -7.21
C GLY A 5 -28.96 16.75 -7.74
N GLU A 6 -28.53 16.87 -8.99
CA GLU A 6 -27.47 16.04 -9.55
C GLU A 6 -26.09 16.68 -9.33
N SER A 7 -25.08 15.84 -9.16
CA SER A 7 -23.70 16.34 -9.09
C SER A 7 -23.23 16.63 -10.52
N CYS A 8 -23.41 17.88 -10.95
CA CYS A 8 -23.16 18.43 -12.29
C CYS A 8 -21.80 18.12 -12.96
N PHE A 9 -20.88 17.40 -12.30
CA PHE A 9 -19.53 17.13 -12.80
C PHE A 9 -18.96 15.77 -12.30
N LYS A 10 -19.77 14.70 -12.27
CA LYS A 10 -19.27 13.36 -11.85
C LYS A 10 -18.03 12.93 -12.63
N GLU A 11 -18.05 13.08 -13.95
CA GLU A 11 -16.95 12.68 -14.84
C GLU A 11 -15.64 13.43 -14.56
N VAL A 12 -15.75 14.74 -14.30
CA VAL A 12 -14.60 15.58 -13.94
C VAL A 12 -14.09 15.23 -12.54
N ALA A 13 -14.99 14.97 -11.59
CA ALA A 13 -14.61 14.57 -10.24
C ALA A 13 -13.90 13.21 -10.21
N GLU A 14 -14.35 12.25 -11.01
CA GLU A 14 -13.75 10.92 -11.15
C GLU A 14 -12.39 10.97 -11.86
N SER A 15 -12.29 11.77 -12.93
CA SER A 15 -11.03 12.00 -13.63
C SER A 15 -9.98 12.68 -12.72
N ASN A 16 -10.40 13.67 -11.94
CA ASN A 16 -9.54 14.37 -11.01
C ASN A 16 -9.06 13.46 -9.86
N ARG A 17 -9.91 12.55 -9.37
CA ARG A 17 -9.49 11.52 -8.39
C ARG A 17 -8.39 10.62 -8.94
N SER A 18 -8.49 10.21 -10.20
CA SER A 18 -7.47 9.36 -10.84
C SER A 18 -6.15 10.12 -11.03
N LEU A 19 -6.22 11.39 -11.44
CA LEU A 19 -5.05 12.25 -11.58
C LEU A 19 -4.35 12.50 -10.23
N LEU A 20 -5.12 12.70 -9.16
CA LEU A 20 -4.61 12.88 -7.80
C LEU A 20 -4.03 11.59 -7.20
N ALA A 21 -4.56 10.43 -7.58
CA ALA A 21 -4.02 9.12 -7.18
C ALA A 21 -2.71 8.78 -7.89
N MET A 22 -2.46 9.38 -9.06
CA MET A 22 -1.22 9.16 -9.80
C MET A 22 -0.03 9.73 -9.03
N PRO A 23 1.10 9.00 -8.93
CA PRO A 23 2.31 9.56 -8.36
C PRO A 23 2.87 10.66 -9.29
N LEU A 24 2.43 11.89 -9.07
CA LEU A 24 2.79 13.11 -9.84
C LEU A 24 4.29 13.44 -9.89
N SER A 25 5.16 12.72 -9.18
CA SER A 25 6.57 13.06 -9.07
C SER A 25 7.47 11.83 -9.13
N ASN A 26 8.54 11.95 -9.91
CA ASN A 26 9.66 11.01 -9.94
C ASN A 26 10.27 10.77 -8.56
N ALA A 27 10.15 11.72 -7.62
CA ALA A 27 10.59 11.54 -6.24
C ALA A 27 9.80 10.43 -5.52
N LYS A 28 8.50 10.28 -5.80
CA LYS A 28 7.67 9.19 -5.23
C LYS A 28 8.14 7.82 -5.74
N LEU A 29 8.44 7.71 -7.03
CA LEU A 29 9.01 6.49 -7.62
C LEU A 29 10.39 6.19 -7.04
N LYS A 30 11.30 7.18 -7.01
CA LYS A 30 12.63 7.05 -6.39
C LYS A 30 12.54 6.61 -4.92
N ARG A 31 11.56 7.11 -4.18
CA ARG A 31 11.28 6.67 -2.80
C ARG A 31 10.88 5.19 -2.75
N ALA A 32 10.00 4.73 -3.64
CA ALA A 32 9.60 3.32 -3.70
C ALA A 32 10.81 2.41 -4.01
N PHE A 33 11.65 2.79 -4.97
CA PHE A 33 12.90 2.06 -5.28
C PHE A 33 13.89 2.07 -4.11
N SER A 34 14.01 3.19 -3.39
CA SER A 34 14.82 3.25 -2.18
C SER A 34 14.31 2.27 -1.10
N GLN A 35 12.99 2.21 -0.87
CA GLN A 35 12.39 1.24 0.06
C GLN A 35 12.60 -0.21 -0.39
N MET A 36 12.50 -0.48 -1.69
CA MET A 36 12.78 -1.79 -2.27
C MET A 36 14.24 -2.20 -2.02
N ASN A 37 15.19 -1.28 -2.20
CA ASN A 37 16.60 -1.50 -1.93
C ASN A 37 16.90 -1.73 -0.43
N LEU A 38 16.17 -1.08 0.48
CA LEU A 38 16.28 -1.36 1.92
C LEU A 38 15.85 -2.80 2.26
N VAL A 39 14.81 -3.32 1.60
CA VAL A 39 14.38 -4.71 1.79
C VAL A 39 15.39 -5.69 1.16
N LYS A 40 15.80 -5.41 -0.08
CA LYS A 40 16.91 -6.07 -0.81
C LYS A 40 18.29 -5.62 -0.31
N SER A 41 18.49 -5.59 1.01
CA SER A 41 19.79 -5.27 1.62
C SER A 41 20.93 -6.08 0.99
N ARG A 42 22.19 -5.64 1.13
CA ARG A 42 23.34 -6.27 0.47
C ARG A 42 23.45 -7.79 0.71
N PHE A 43 23.01 -8.29 1.87
CA PHE A 43 22.99 -9.71 2.23
C PHE A 43 21.76 -10.48 1.70
N ARG A 44 20.70 -9.79 1.30
CA ARG A 44 19.41 -10.35 0.83
C ARG A 44 19.17 -10.07 -0.65
N LYS A 45 20.11 -10.44 -1.52
CA LYS A 45 19.97 -10.29 -2.98
C LYS A 45 19.00 -11.31 -3.61
N ARG A 46 18.78 -12.47 -2.99
CA ARG A 46 17.92 -13.57 -3.49
C ARG A 46 16.50 -13.59 -2.92
N ILE A 47 15.87 -12.43 -2.70
CA ILE A 47 14.44 -12.40 -2.36
C ILE A 47 13.63 -12.53 -3.65
N ARG A 48 12.72 -13.52 -3.73
CA ARG A 48 11.79 -13.68 -4.86
C ARG A 48 10.91 -12.44 -4.98
N ASN A 49 10.63 -12.00 -6.21
CA ASN A 49 9.88 -10.76 -6.43
C ASN A 49 8.49 -10.77 -5.76
N GLU A 50 7.82 -11.92 -5.72
CA GLU A 50 6.55 -12.09 -4.99
C GLU A 50 6.69 -11.75 -3.50
N THR A 51 7.71 -12.30 -2.84
CA THR A 51 7.99 -12.06 -1.42
C THR A 51 8.35 -10.60 -1.18
N LEU A 52 9.12 -10.00 -2.08
CA LEU A 52 9.47 -8.58 -2.01
C LEU A 52 8.23 -7.70 -2.10
N SER A 53 7.36 -7.95 -3.08
CA SER A 53 6.11 -7.22 -3.25
C SER A 53 5.22 -7.37 -2.01
N ALA A 54 5.07 -8.59 -1.49
CA ALA A 54 4.30 -8.82 -0.26
C ALA A 54 4.83 -8.02 0.93
N ILE A 55 6.15 -7.96 1.12
CA ILE A 55 6.79 -7.17 2.19
C ILE A 55 6.53 -5.67 1.98
N LEU A 56 6.70 -5.17 0.75
CA LEU A 56 6.47 -3.76 0.42
C LEU A 56 5.00 -3.37 0.65
N HIS A 57 4.06 -4.22 0.22
CA HIS A 57 2.62 -4.02 0.44
C HIS A 57 2.27 -4.00 1.93
N ALA A 58 2.79 -4.94 2.71
CA ALA A 58 2.56 -4.97 4.15
C ALA A 58 3.09 -3.70 4.84
N ARG A 59 4.31 -3.26 4.51
CA ARG A 59 4.90 -2.03 5.07
C ARG A 59 4.10 -0.79 4.67
N HIS A 60 3.65 -0.72 3.42
CA HIS A 60 2.84 0.41 2.95
C HIS A 60 1.47 0.43 3.64
N GLY A 61 0.81 -0.71 3.76
CA GLY A 61 -0.48 -0.85 4.45
C GLY A 61 -0.43 -0.46 5.93
N LEU A 62 0.62 -0.88 6.65
CA LEU A 62 0.84 -0.47 8.04
C LEU A 62 1.09 1.04 8.16
N ARG A 63 1.85 1.61 7.23
CA ARG A 63 2.14 3.04 7.19
C ARG A 63 0.89 3.88 6.93
N LEU A 64 -0.02 3.44 6.05
CA LEU A 64 -1.30 4.10 5.82
C LEU A 64 -2.17 4.13 7.08
N ARG A 65 -2.05 3.12 7.95
CA ARG A 65 -2.73 3.06 9.25
C ARG A 65 -2.00 3.82 10.36
N GLY A 66 -0.86 4.46 10.06
CA GLY A 66 -0.04 5.15 11.06
C GLY A 66 0.70 4.23 12.03
N VAL A 67 0.74 2.91 11.77
CA VAL A 67 1.33 1.91 12.68
C VAL A 67 2.72 1.52 12.18
N CYS A 68 3.72 1.53 13.06
CA CYS A 68 5.04 1.00 12.74
C CYS A 68 5.02 -0.53 12.75
N CYS A 69 5.87 -1.18 11.95
CA CYS A 69 6.00 -2.64 11.97
C CYS A 69 6.40 -3.21 13.34
N ARG A 70 6.97 -2.39 14.23
CA ARG A 70 7.31 -2.75 15.62
C ARG A 70 6.09 -2.76 16.54
N ASP A 71 5.12 -1.90 16.26
CA ASP A 71 3.93 -1.70 17.11
C ASP A 71 2.73 -2.51 16.59
N PHE A 72 2.93 -3.29 15.52
CA PHE A 72 1.89 -4.12 14.95
C PHE A 72 1.49 -5.24 15.91
N GLN A 73 0.32 -5.09 16.51
CA GLN A 73 -0.31 -6.11 17.35
C GLN A 73 -1.11 -7.08 16.48
N LYS A 74 -0.88 -8.38 16.69
CA LYS A 74 -1.64 -9.43 16.01
C LYS A 74 -3.04 -9.49 16.60
N THR A 75 -4.07 -9.32 15.78
CA THR A 75 -5.45 -9.55 16.21
C THR A 75 -5.72 -11.05 16.35
N ALA A 76 -6.55 -11.45 17.31
CA ALA A 76 -6.98 -12.85 17.49
C ALA A 76 -7.50 -13.48 16.18
N LYS A 77 -8.23 -12.71 15.36
CA LYS A 77 -8.71 -13.12 14.04
C LYS A 77 -7.59 -13.50 13.07
N ILE A 78 -6.46 -12.79 13.10
CA ILE A 78 -5.30 -13.09 12.23
C ILE A 78 -4.66 -14.41 12.67
N MET A 79 -4.60 -14.69 13.98
CA MET A 79 -4.05 -15.95 14.48
C MET A 79 -4.95 -17.15 14.15
N GLN A 80 -6.27 -16.99 14.25
CA GLN A 80 -7.22 -18.03 13.83
C GLN A 80 -7.10 -18.35 12.34
N LEU A 81 -6.99 -17.33 11.48
CA LEU A 81 -6.79 -17.52 10.04
C LEU A 81 -5.45 -18.17 9.69
N PHE A 82 -4.41 -17.91 10.48
CA PHE A 82 -3.11 -18.54 10.29
C PHE A 82 -3.17 -20.03 10.64
N ASN A 83 -3.83 -20.38 11.74
CA ASN A 83 -3.98 -21.77 12.17
C ASN A 83 -4.88 -22.56 11.22
N ALA A 84 -5.97 -21.96 10.72
CA ALA A 84 -6.90 -22.61 9.79
C ALA A 84 -6.31 -22.95 8.40
N LYS A 85 -5.15 -22.38 8.04
CA LYS A 85 -4.45 -22.68 6.77
C LYS A 85 -3.32 -23.71 6.92
N ASN A 86 -2.99 -24.12 8.14
CA ASN A 86 -1.95 -25.11 8.44
C ASN A 86 -2.52 -26.52 8.74
N THR A 87 -3.83 -26.69 8.56
CA THR A 87 -4.58 -27.96 8.56
C THR A 87 -5.24 -28.10 7.20
#